data_AF-A0A813W021-F1
#
_entry.id   AF-A0A813W021-F1
#
_cell.length_a   1.000
_cell.length_b   1.000
_cell.length_c   1.000
_cell.angle_alpha   90.00
_cell.angle_beta   90.00
_cell.angle_gamma   90.00
#
_symmetry.space_group_name_H-M   'P 1'
#
loop_
_entity.id
_entity.type
_entity.pdbx_description
1 polymer ?
#
loop_
_entity_poly.entity_id
_entity_poly.type
_entity_poly.pdbx_seq_one_letter_code
_entity_poly.pdbx_strand_id
1 'polypeptide(L)'
;MVIQLIFISTTFIILQSPSIVIGVIEALWSPTFASDIQYNYFAYLYYFINQLLPFVIIGSLPNMRKEIQQWFQRIKRRLDEQTRIYPGRPIA
;
A
#
# COMPACT_ATOMS: atom_id res chain seq x y z
N MET A 1 -17.85 -7.37 -1.48
CA MET A 1 -16.86 -8.09 -0.63
C MET A 1 -16.17 -9.23 -1.37
N VAL A 2 -16.87 -10.27 -1.85
CA VAL A 2 -16.21 -11.45 -2.46
C VAL A 2 -15.34 -11.10 -3.67
N ILE A 3 -15.84 -10.28 -4.60
CA ILE A 3 -15.10 -9.86 -5.81
C ILE A 3 -13.81 -9.09 -5.45
N GLN A 4 -13.82 -8.29 -4.38
CA GLN A 4 -12.64 -7.54 -3.93
C GLN A 4 -11.61 -8.47 -3.29
N LEU A 5 -12.06 -9.46 -2.52
CA LEU A 5 -11.17 -10.46 -1.94
C LEU A 5 -10.48 -11.29 -3.04
N ILE A 6 -11.24 -11.67 -4.07
CA ILE A 6 -10.72 -12.37 -5.26
C ILE A 6 -9.73 -11.49 -6.00
N PHE A 7 -10.01 -10.20 -6.18
CA PHE A 7 -9.11 -9.27 -6.84
C PHE A 7 -7.80 -9.09 -6.07
N ILE A 8 -7.87 -8.95 -4.75
CA ILE A 8 -6.70 -8.85 -3.87
C ILE A 8 -5.89 -10.15 -3.90
N SER A 9 -6.55 -11.31 -3.78
CA SER A 9 -5.84 -12.59 -3.79
C SER A 9 -5.18 -12.87 -5.14
N THR A 10 -5.86 -12.55 -6.24
CA THR A 10 -5.32 -12.74 -7.60
C THR A 10 -4.12 -11.83 -7.83
N THR A 11 -4.22 -10.56 -7.43
CA THR A 11 -3.10 -9.61 -7.53
C THR A 11 -1.92 -10.06 -6.68
N PHE A 12 -2.18 -10.55 -5.47
CA PHE A 12 -1.15 -11.09 -4.59
C PHE A 12 -0.45 -12.30 -5.22
N ILE A 13 -1.19 -13.27 -5.75
CA ILE A 13 -0.64 -14.46 -6.40
C ILE A 13 0.21 -14.08 -7.61
N ILE A 14 -0.27 -13.18 -8.47
CA ILE A 14 0.47 -12.74 -9.66
C ILE A 14 1.78 -12.07 -9.28
N LEU A 15 1.78 -11.24 -8.24
CA LEU A 15 2.98 -10.52 -7.80
C LEU A 15 3.97 -11.39 -7.02
N GLN A 16 3.51 -12.39 -6.27
CA GLN A 16 4.37 -13.33 -5.52
C GLN A 16 4.94 -14.43 -6.40
N SER A 17 4.19 -14.91 -7.40
CA SER A 17 4.56 -16.08 -8.20
C SER A 17 5.97 -16.00 -8.81
N PRO A 18 6.46 -14.87 -9.33
CA PRO A 18 7.79 -14.85 -9.96
C PRO A 18 8.92 -14.96 -8.93
N SER A 19 8.71 -14.50 -7.69
CA SER A 19 9.67 -14.65 -6.59
C SER A 19 9.83 -16.13 -6.22
N ILE A 20 8.70 -16.84 -6.13
CA ILE A 20 8.65 -18.27 -5.81
C ILE A 20 9.33 -19.08 -6.92
N VAL A 21 9.03 -18.80 -8.19
CA VAL A 21 9.65 -19.49 -9.32
C VAL A 21 11.16 -19.32 -9.32
N ILE A 22 11.67 -18.09 -9.09
CA ILE A 22 13.11 -17.84 -9.02
C ILE A 22 13.73 -18.57 -7.82
N GLY A 23 13.11 -18.54 -6.64
CA GLY A 23 13.62 -19.26 -5.48
C GLY A 23 13.67 -20.78 -5.67
N VAL A 24 12.72 -21.35 -6.41
CA VAL A 24 12.75 -22.78 -6.78
C VAL A 24 13.90 -23.08 -7.74
N ILE A 25 14.15 -22.22 -8.74
CA ILE A 25 15.27 -22.38 -9.67
C ILE A 25 16.62 -22.25 -8.94
N GLU A 26 16.71 -21.29 -8.00
CA GLU A 26 17.92 -21.06 -7.21
C GLU A 26 18.24 -22.27 -6.32
N ALA A 27 17.22 -22.88 -5.70
CA ALA A 27 17.36 -24.05 -4.86
C ALA A 27 17.71 -25.34 -5.63
N LEU A 28 17.22 -25.50 -6.86
CA LEU A 28 17.35 -26.75 -7.61
C LEU A 28 18.49 -26.76 -8.64
N TRP A 29 18.88 -25.60 -9.16
CA TRP A 29 19.79 -25.54 -10.31
C TRP A 29 21.03 -24.70 -10.08
N SER A 30 20.87 -23.44 -9.65
CA SER A 30 21.99 -22.52 -9.54
C SER A 30 21.77 -21.53 -8.38
N PRO A 31 22.54 -21.63 -7.29
CA PRO A 31 22.34 -20.85 -6.07
C PRO A 31 22.68 -19.36 -6.18
N THR A 32 23.07 -18.90 -7.37
CA THR A 32 23.31 -17.48 -7.67
C THR A 32 22.40 -16.97 -8.79
N PHE A 33 21.47 -17.80 -9.27
CA PHE A 33 20.60 -17.44 -10.38
C PHE A 33 19.68 -16.28 -9.98
N ALA A 34 19.87 -15.15 -10.63
CA ALA A 34 19.05 -13.95 -10.45
C ALA A 34 19.00 -13.41 -9.00
N SER A 35 20.01 -13.70 -8.18
CA SER A 35 20.08 -13.24 -6.79
C SER A 35 20.01 -11.71 -6.67
N ASP A 36 20.68 -10.97 -7.56
CA ASP A 36 20.60 -9.50 -7.62
C ASP A 36 19.20 -8.97 -7.93
N ILE A 37 18.44 -9.71 -8.76
CA ILE A 37 17.06 -9.38 -9.13
C ILE A 37 16.13 -9.73 -7.96
N GLN A 38 16.37 -10.83 -7.26
CA GLN A 38 15.63 -11.24 -6.07
C GLN A 38 15.79 -10.25 -4.91
N TYR A 39 17.03 -9.88 -4.60
CA TYR A 39 17.33 -8.98 -3.48
C TYR A 39 16.83 -7.56 -3.70
N ASN A 40 16.89 -7.04 -4.93
CA ASN A 40 16.43 -5.69 -5.20
C ASN A 40 14.97 -5.67 -5.62
N TYR A 41 14.64 -6.31 -6.74
CA TYR A 41 13.33 -6.13 -7.37
C TYR A 41 12.20 -6.74 -6.54
N PHE A 42 12.38 -7.97 -6.06
CA PHE A 42 11.32 -8.64 -5.28
C PHE A 42 11.20 -8.13 -3.86
N ALA A 43 12.30 -7.71 -3.23
CA ALA A 43 12.23 -7.02 -1.93
C ALA A 43 11.42 -5.72 -2.05
N TYR A 44 11.72 -4.87 -3.04
CA TYR A 44 10.96 -3.63 -3.26
C TYR A 44 9.49 -3.92 -3.58
N LEU A 45 9.22 -4.92 -4.42
CA LEU A 45 7.86 -5.32 -4.76
C LEU A 45 7.08 -5.77 -3.51
N TYR A 46 7.71 -6.55 -2.63
CA TYR A 46 7.11 -7.00 -1.37
C TYR A 46 6.78 -5.82 -0.42
N TYR A 47 7.70 -4.87 -0.27
CA TYR A 47 7.45 -3.67 0.53
C TYR A 47 6.32 -2.81 -0.07
N PHE A 48 6.30 -2.67 -1.39
CA PHE A 48 5.30 -1.87 -2.09
C PHE A 48 3.89 -2.46 -1.98
N ILE A 49 3.76 -3.79 -2.06
CA ILE A 49 2.46 -4.49 -1.89
C ILE A 49 1.91 -4.29 -0.48
N ASN A 50 2.77 -4.39 0.55
CA ASN A 50 2.35 -4.15 1.94
C ASN A 50 1.90 -2.71 2.16
N GLN A 51 2.51 -1.74 1.48
CA GLN A 51 2.06 -0.34 1.51
C GLN A 51 0.75 -0.12 0.75
N LEU A 52 0.49 -0.86 -0.33
CA LEU A 52 -0.76 -0.74 -1.12
C LEU A 52 -1.97 -1.38 -0.44
N LEU A 53 -1.76 -2.44 0.34
CA LEU A 53 -2.80 -3.19 1.06
C LEU A 53 -3.79 -2.30 1.85
N PRO A 54 -3.35 -1.35 2.70
CA PRO A 54 -4.28 -0.46 3.41
C PRO A 54 -5.10 0.44 2.47
N PHE A 55 -4.55 0.88 1.34
CA PHE A 55 -5.31 1.70 0.38
C PHE A 55 -6.39 0.89 -0.32
N VAL A 56 -6.07 -0.36 -0.68
CA VAL A 56 -7.06 -1.28 -1.27
C VAL A 56 -8.16 -1.59 -0.26
N ILE A 57 -7.81 -1.82 1.02
CA ILE A 57 -8.77 -2.05 2.10
C ILE A 57 -9.68 -0.82 2.31
N ILE A 58 -9.10 0.37 2.43
CA ILE A 58 -9.83 1.64 2.61
C ILE A 58 -10.77 1.91 1.43
N GLY A 59 -10.30 1.69 0.20
CA GLY A 59 -11.12 1.84 -1.00
C GLY A 59 -12.25 0.80 -1.08
N SER A 60 -12.02 -0.40 -0.52
CA SER A 60 -12.95 -1.51 -0.58
C SER A 60 -14.09 -1.45 0.44
N LEU A 61 -13.88 -0.78 1.58
CA LEU A 61 -14.84 -0.71 2.68
C LEU A 61 -15.61 0.61 2.63
N PRO A 62 -16.86 0.62 2.10
CA PRO A 62 -17.64 1.84 1.97
C PRO A 62 -17.90 2.54 3.32
N ASN A 63 -17.94 1.79 4.43
CA ASN A 63 -18.09 2.33 5.77
C ASN A 63 -16.83 3.04 6.27
N MET A 64 -15.63 2.45 6.08
CA MET A 64 -14.36 3.12 6.40
C MET A 64 -14.16 4.39 5.58
N ARG A 65 -14.57 4.38 4.30
CA ARG A 65 -14.47 5.58 3.45
C ARG A 65 -15.27 6.75 4.03
N LYS A 66 -16.48 6.49 4.55
CA LYS A 66 -17.30 7.50 5.22
C LYS A 66 -16.65 8.00 6.51
N GLU A 67 -16.11 7.10 7.34
CA GLU A 67 -15.41 7.48 8.58
C GLU A 67 -14.16 8.32 8.30
N ILE A 68 -13.36 7.95 7.31
CA ILE A 68 -12.16 8.70 6.90
C ILE A 68 -12.55 10.07 6.37
N GLN A 69 -13.61 10.17 5.56
CA GLN A 69 -14.11 11.48 5.09
C GLN A 69 -14.56 12.36 6.27
N GLN A 70 -15.28 11.81 7.24
CA GLN A 70 -15.67 12.54 8.44
C GLN A 70 -14.46 12.96 9.28
N TRP A 71 -13.44 12.11 9.39
CA TRP A 71 -12.21 12.42 10.09
C TRP A 71 -11.42 13.54 9.41
N PHE A 72 -11.28 13.49 8.08
CA PHE A 72 -10.70 14.57 7.28
C PHE A 72 -11.46 15.89 7.42
N GLN A 73 -12.79 15.85 7.42
CA GLN A 73 -13.60 17.05 7.64
C GLN A 73 -13.37 17.63 9.04
N ARG A 74 -13.25 16.81 10.08
CA ARG A 74 -12.93 17.28 11.44
C ARG A 74 -11.55 17.91 11.52
N ILE A 75 -10.55 17.32 10.86
CA ILE A 75 -9.19 17.88 10.82
C ILE A 75 -9.17 19.21 10.07
N LYS A 76 -9.80 19.27 8.89
CA LYS A 76 -9.92 20.50 8.11
C LYS A 76 -10.57 21.60 8.93
N ARG A 77 -11.64 21.28 9.68
CA ARG A 77 -12.35 22.24 10.53
C ARG A 77 -11.48 22.75 11.69
N ARG A 78 -10.67 21.88 12.31
CA ARG A 78 -9.69 22.29 13.34
C ARG A 78 -8.56 23.16 12.80
N LEU A 79 -8.06 22.83 11.60
CA LEU A 79 -7.05 23.65 10.91
C LEU A 79 -7.62 25.03 10.54
N ASP A 80 -8.86 25.07 10.03
CA ASP A 80 -9.55 26.30 9.65
C ASP A 80 -9.81 27.21 10.87
N GLU A 81 -10.19 26.61 12.02
CA GLU A 81 -10.30 27.30 13.31
C GLU A 81 -8.95 27.85 13.81
N GLN A 82 -7.84 27.11 13.65
CA GLN A 82 -6.50 27.61 13.98
C GLN A 82 -6.07 28.79 13.12
N THR A 83 -6.36 28.78 11.81
CA THR A 83 -6.11 29.94 10.93
C THR A 83 -7.01 31.13 11.25
N ARG A 84 -8.20 30.92 11.81
CA ARG A 84 -9.10 32.01 12.25
C ARG A 84 -8.65 32.70 13.54
N ILE A 85 -7.97 31.97 14.43
CA ILE A 85 -7.50 32.50 15.72
C ILE A 85 -6.19 33.31 15.56
N TYR A 86 -5.45 33.13 14.46
CA TYR A 86 -4.30 33.97 14.09
C TYR A 86 -4.42 34.52 12.67
N PRO A 87 -5.18 35.61 12.45
CA PRO A 87 -5.17 36.31 11.18
C PRO A 87 -3.84 37.06 11.05
N GLY A 88 -2.83 36.44 10.43
CA GLY A 88 -1.64 37.18 9.98
C GLY A 88 -0.26 36.68 10.41
N ARG A 89 -0.01 35.37 10.53
CA ARG A 89 1.39 34.90 10.38
C ARG A 89 1.67 34.63 8.90
N PRO A 90 2.51 35.44 8.22
CA PRO A 90 3.02 35.07 6.91
C PRO A 90 3.83 33.79 7.06
N ILE A 91 3.64 32.89 6.10
CA ILE A 91 4.46 31.69 5.93
C ILE A 91 5.87 32.19 5.60
N ALA A 92 6.84 31.87 6.46
CA ALA A 92 8.27 32.03 6.23
C ALA A 92 8.88 30.66 6.00
#